data_AF-A0A0Q7JRY8-F1
#
_entry.id   AF-A0A0Q7JRY8-F1
#
_cell.length_a   1.000
_cell.length_b   1.000
_cell.length_c   1.000
_cell.angle_alpha   90.00
_cell.angle_beta   90.00
_cell.angle_gamma   90.00
#
_symmetry.space_group_name_H-M   'P 1'
#
loop_
_entity.id
_entity.type
_entity.pdbx_description
1 polymer ?
#
loop_
_entity_poly.entity_id
_entity_poly.type
_entity_poly.pdbx_seq_one_letter_code
_entity_poly.pdbx_strand_id
1 'polypeptide(L)'
;MGQLSEPPLYAALRALAQDRHRAFAVAIAMAEIVEPLGELASLTPEPLSELAGRIRDATNPDQATAEAAVLSAIPALQEDEEPEENPAWFALGAVVAWIYAAESFGDPAGQRVVNTFARVDDVLEQVEEVLGVPGLCDQFYGAAADAARGDDAALRAMRGLGRSLLGQLRGVS
;
A
#
# COMPACT_ATOMS: atom_id res chain seq x y z
N MET A 1 13.43 -15.36 -27.79
CA MET A 1 12.78 -15.15 -26.48
C MET A 1 13.55 -14.04 -25.80
N GLY A 2 13.04 -12.80 -25.82
CA GLY A 2 13.66 -11.71 -25.07
C GLY A 2 13.32 -11.89 -23.60
N GLN A 3 14.34 -11.98 -22.75
CA GLN A 3 14.15 -11.82 -21.31
C GLN A 3 13.53 -10.45 -21.09
N LEU A 4 12.26 -10.39 -20.69
CA LEU A 4 11.66 -9.17 -20.16
C LEU A 4 12.44 -8.87 -18.87
N SER A 5 13.35 -7.90 -18.95
CA SER A 5 14.09 -7.43 -17.79
C SER A 5 13.10 -6.83 -16.80
N GLU A 6 13.20 -7.26 -15.55
CA GLU A 6 12.43 -6.68 -14.45
C GLU A 6 12.61 -5.15 -14.40
N PRO A 7 11.54 -4.36 -14.17
CA PRO A 7 11.66 -2.92 -14.02
C PRO A 7 12.71 -2.56 -12.96
N PRO A 8 13.60 -1.57 -13.20
CA PRO A 8 14.67 -1.21 -12.26
C PRO A 8 14.18 -0.92 -10.83
N LEU A 9 12.96 -0.36 -10.71
CA LEU A 9 12.33 -0.11 -9.41
C LEU A 9 12.00 -1.40 -8.65
N TYR A 10 11.50 -2.44 -9.32
CA TYR A 10 11.10 -3.68 -8.64
C TYR A 10 12.31 -4.40 -8.06
N ALA A 11 13.42 -4.42 -8.81
CA ALA A 11 14.69 -4.93 -8.31
C ALA A 11 15.19 -4.13 -7.10
N ALA A 12 15.09 -2.79 -7.15
CA ALA A 12 15.50 -1.93 -6.04
C ALA A 12 14.63 -2.13 -4.79
N LEU A 13 13.31 -2.22 -4.94
CA LEU A 13 12.38 -2.51 -3.85
C LEU A 13 12.65 -3.89 -3.25
N ARG A 14 12.85 -4.92 -4.08
CA ARG A 14 13.16 -6.27 -3.60
C ARG A 14 14.48 -6.30 -2.81
N ALA A 15 15.47 -5.51 -3.22
CA ALA A 15 16.76 -5.40 -2.52
C ALA A 15 16.62 -4.83 -1.09
N LEU A 16 15.54 -4.11 -0.78
CA LEU A 16 15.28 -3.62 0.59
C LEU A 16 15.16 -4.76 1.60
N ALA A 17 14.77 -5.99 1.19
CA ALA A 17 14.65 -7.13 2.10
C ALA A 17 15.96 -7.52 2.81
N GLN A 18 17.11 -7.01 2.34
CA GLN A 18 18.39 -7.11 3.05
C GLN A 18 18.37 -6.40 4.42
N ASP A 19 17.52 -5.37 4.56
CA ASP A 19 17.16 -4.73 5.82
C ASP A 19 15.64 -4.78 6.00
N ARG A 20 15.17 -5.79 6.74
CA ARG A 20 13.74 -6.00 7.00
C ARG A 20 13.04 -4.78 7.59
N HIS A 21 13.71 -3.98 8.42
CA HIS A 21 13.10 -2.80 9.04
C HIS A 21 12.93 -1.70 8.01
N ARG A 22 13.88 -1.56 7.09
CA ARG A 22 13.76 -0.65 5.95
C ARG A 22 12.67 -1.09 4.99
N ALA A 23 12.65 -2.37 4.60
CA ALA A 23 11.62 -2.92 3.72
C ALA A 23 10.21 -2.67 4.30
N PHE A 24 10.04 -2.97 5.59
CA PHE A 24 8.80 -2.73 6.31
C PHE A 24 8.41 -1.25 6.34
N ALA A 25 9.33 -0.36 6.73
CA ALA A 25 9.06 1.07 6.79
C ALA A 25 8.66 1.67 5.43
N VAL A 26 9.30 1.22 4.33
CA VAL A 26 8.94 1.65 2.97
C VAL A 26 7.57 1.11 2.59
N ALA A 27 7.28 -0.17 2.85
CA ALA A 27 5.97 -0.75 2.55
C ALA A 27 4.84 -0.06 3.31
N ILE A 28 5.03 0.25 4.60
CA ILE A 28 4.08 1.02 5.41
C ILE A 28 3.85 2.41 4.80
N ALA A 29 4.92 3.13 4.44
CA ALA A 29 4.79 4.46 3.85
C ALA A 29 4.02 4.44 2.51
N MET A 30 4.12 3.36 1.73
CA MET A 30 3.33 3.18 0.50
C MET A 30 1.86 2.91 0.83
N ALA A 31 1.57 1.97 1.75
CA ALA A 31 0.19 1.64 2.14
C ALA A 31 -0.55 2.82 2.82
N GLU A 32 0.17 3.67 3.55
CA GLU A 32 -0.35 4.90 4.14
C GLU A 32 -0.98 5.87 3.12
N ILE A 33 -0.55 5.81 1.86
CA ILE A 33 -1.09 6.68 0.80
C ILE A 33 -2.56 6.38 0.56
N VAL A 34 -2.91 5.09 0.56
CA VAL A 34 -4.26 4.59 0.24
C VAL A 34 -5.09 4.26 1.48
N GLU A 35 -4.54 4.37 2.69
CA GLU A 35 -5.26 4.17 3.95
C GLU A 35 -6.63 4.90 4.00
N PRO A 36 -6.76 6.18 3.56
CA PRO A 36 -8.05 6.88 3.57
C PRO A 36 -9.15 6.20 2.74
N LEU A 37 -8.78 5.44 1.71
CA LEU A 37 -9.73 4.75 0.84
C LEU A 37 -10.36 3.54 1.54
N GLY A 38 -9.67 2.95 2.52
CA GLY A 38 -10.19 1.84 3.33
C GLY A 38 -11.44 2.19 4.12
N GLU A 39 -11.66 3.48 4.38
CA GLU A 39 -12.82 3.98 5.13
C GLU A 39 -14.03 4.28 4.21
N LEU A 40 -13.91 4.09 2.88
CA LEU A 40 -15.02 4.28 1.94
C LEU A 40 -16.08 3.18 2.01
N ALA A 41 -15.72 2.00 2.54
CA ALA A 41 -16.64 0.89 2.75
C ALA A 41 -16.30 0.17 4.07
N SER A 42 -17.33 -0.27 4.79
CA SER A 42 -17.16 -1.03 6.04
C SER A 42 -16.84 -2.50 5.73
N LEU A 43 -15.58 -2.79 5.43
CA LEU A 43 -15.11 -4.15 5.10
C LEU A 43 -14.72 -4.97 6.33
N THR A 44 -14.39 -4.30 7.43
CA THR A 44 -13.94 -4.89 8.70
C THR A 44 -14.86 -4.47 9.85
N PRO A 45 -14.93 -5.26 10.95
CA PRO A 45 -15.65 -4.85 12.15
C PRO A 45 -15.06 -3.62 12.86
N GLU A 46 -13.76 -3.42 12.74
CA GLU A 46 -13.02 -2.25 13.23
C GLU A 46 -12.48 -1.42 12.05
N PRO A 47 -12.32 -0.09 12.16
CA PRO A 47 -11.80 0.74 11.08
C PRO A 47 -10.41 0.29 10.61
N LEU A 48 -10.11 0.44 9.31
CA LEU A 48 -8.79 0.11 8.77
C LEU A 48 -7.69 0.91 9.48
N SER A 49 -7.97 2.17 9.81
CA SER A 49 -7.04 3.04 10.54
C SER A 49 -6.58 2.49 11.89
N GLU A 50 -7.43 1.76 12.62
CA GLU A 50 -7.04 1.13 13.90
C GLU A 50 -6.10 -0.06 13.67
N LEU A 51 -6.42 -0.92 12.70
CA LEU A 51 -5.58 -2.06 12.27
C LEU A 51 -4.23 -1.60 11.72
N ALA A 52 -4.25 -0.60 10.85
CA ALA A 52 -3.07 0.05 10.28
C ALA A 52 -2.16 0.64 11.36
N GLY A 53 -2.75 1.23 12.42
CA GLY A 53 -2.03 1.69 13.60
C GLY A 53 -1.23 0.57 14.28
N ARG A 54 -1.86 -0.58 14.53
CA ARG A 54 -1.20 -1.72 15.18
C ARG A 54 -0.12 -2.34 14.30
N ILE A 55 -0.34 -2.42 12.99
CA ILE A 55 0.69 -2.87 12.03
C ILE A 55 1.88 -1.91 12.08
N ARG A 56 1.65 -0.60 11.97
CA ARG A 56 2.72 0.42 11.99
C ARG A 56 3.57 0.36 13.26
N ASP A 57 2.92 0.11 14.40
CA ASP A 57 3.58 0.02 15.71
C ASP A 57 4.22 -1.35 15.98
N ALA A 58 4.09 -2.31 15.05
CA ALA A 58 4.69 -3.62 15.20
C ALA A 58 6.22 -3.54 15.31
N THR A 59 6.76 -4.22 16.30
CA THR A 59 8.21 -4.25 16.58
C THR A 59 8.88 -5.52 16.04
N ASN A 60 8.08 -6.51 15.65
CA ASN A 60 8.55 -7.77 15.11
C ASN A 60 7.58 -8.34 14.04
N PRO A 61 8.03 -9.27 13.19
CA PRO A 61 7.23 -9.84 12.12
C PRO A 61 5.98 -10.60 12.59
N ASP A 62 6.03 -11.27 13.74
CA ASP A 62 4.89 -12.05 14.25
C ASP A 62 3.71 -11.14 14.61
N GLN A 63 3.99 -9.97 15.21
CA GLN A 63 2.99 -8.94 15.48
C GLN A 63 2.33 -8.43 14.20
N ALA A 64 3.13 -8.03 13.21
CA ALA A 64 2.60 -7.53 11.94
C ALA A 64 1.79 -8.60 11.20
N THR A 65 2.24 -9.85 11.21
CA THR A 65 1.56 -10.99 10.58
C THR A 65 0.22 -11.30 11.27
N ALA A 66 0.14 -11.17 12.59
CA ALA A 66 -1.12 -11.38 13.31
C ALA A 66 -2.19 -10.36 12.88
N GLU A 67 -1.83 -9.08 12.75
CA GLU A 67 -2.75 -8.06 12.26
C GLU A 67 -3.10 -8.25 10.77
N ALA A 68 -2.13 -8.67 9.94
CA ALA A 68 -2.38 -9.04 8.54
C ALA A 68 -3.39 -10.19 8.41
N ALA A 69 -3.37 -11.15 9.34
CA ALA A 69 -4.31 -12.26 9.36
C ALA A 69 -5.75 -11.79 9.67
N VAL A 70 -5.91 -10.77 10.52
CA VAL A 70 -7.22 -10.13 10.77
C VAL A 70 -7.76 -9.51 9.48
N LEU A 71 -6.93 -8.74 8.77
CA LEU A 71 -7.29 -8.17 7.47
C LEU A 71 -7.59 -9.26 6.42
N SER A 72 -6.81 -10.33 6.38
CA SER A 72 -6.99 -11.41 5.40
C SER A 72 -8.27 -12.23 5.61
N ALA A 73 -8.88 -12.12 6.80
CA ALA A 73 -10.14 -12.80 7.13
C ALA A 73 -11.39 -12.05 6.63
N ILE A 74 -11.24 -10.88 5.97
CA ILE A 74 -12.35 -10.15 5.38
C ILE A 74 -13.02 -11.01 4.29
N PRO A 75 -14.34 -11.25 4.36
CA PRO A 75 -15.05 -12.12 3.41
C PRO A 75 -14.88 -11.68 1.95
N ALA A 76 -14.92 -10.37 1.67
CA ALA A 76 -14.77 -9.83 0.32
C ALA A 76 -13.41 -10.13 -0.34
N LEU A 77 -12.38 -10.51 0.43
CA LEU A 77 -11.10 -10.98 -0.11
C LEU A 77 -11.13 -12.45 -0.56
N GLN A 78 -12.17 -13.19 -0.17
CA GLN A 78 -12.36 -14.60 -0.49
C GLN A 78 -13.33 -14.79 -1.66
N GLU A 79 -13.91 -13.71 -2.16
CA GLU A 79 -14.78 -13.70 -3.32
C GLU A 79 -13.92 -13.71 -4.58
N ASP A 80 -14.30 -14.54 -5.56
CA ASP A 80 -13.60 -14.62 -6.86
C ASP A 80 -13.94 -13.41 -7.77
N GLU A 81 -14.89 -12.57 -7.36
CA GLU A 81 -15.36 -11.40 -8.11
C GLU A 81 -14.93 -10.13 -7.39
N GLU A 82 -14.29 -9.20 -8.12
CA GLU A 82 -13.98 -7.88 -7.59
C GLU A 82 -15.28 -7.05 -7.41
N PRO A 83 -15.39 -6.21 -6.37
CA PRO A 83 -16.59 -5.41 -6.17
C PRO A 83 -16.85 -4.48 -7.36
N GLU A 84 -18.06 -4.53 -7.92
CA GLU A 84 -18.47 -3.66 -9.03
C GLU A 84 -18.64 -2.19 -8.60
N GLU A 85 -18.81 -1.93 -7.29
CA GLU A 85 -18.98 -0.58 -6.76
C GLU A 85 -17.62 0.07 -6.45
N ASN A 86 -17.34 1.22 -7.08
CA ASN A 86 -16.09 1.98 -6.91
C ASN A 86 -15.65 2.15 -5.44
N PRO A 87 -16.52 2.51 -4.46
CA PRO A 87 -16.09 2.68 -3.07
C PRO A 87 -15.58 1.39 -2.42
N ALA A 88 -16.22 0.26 -2.70
CA ALA A 88 -15.83 -1.03 -2.15
C ALA A 88 -14.53 -1.55 -2.79
N TRP A 89 -14.35 -1.34 -4.09
CA TRP A 89 -13.11 -1.66 -4.80
C TRP A 89 -11.91 -0.90 -4.21
N PHE A 90 -12.05 0.42 -4.01
CA PHE A 90 -10.99 1.24 -3.41
C PHE A 90 -10.66 0.82 -1.98
N ALA A 91 -11.69 0.54 -1.17
CA ALA A 91 -11.51 0.08 0.20
C ALA A 91 -10.79 -1.27 0.27
N LEU A 92 -11.16 -2.21 -0.61
CA LEU A 92 -10.52 -3.51 -0.73
C LEU A 92 -9.07 -3.37 -1.18
N GLY A 93 -8.81 -2.44 -2.11
CA GLY A 93 -7.46 -2.10 -2.56
C GLY A 93 -6.55 -1.62 -1.44
N ALA A 94 -7.04 -0.71 -0.60
CA ALA A 94 -6.31 -0.24 0.58
C ALA A 94 -6.01 -1.38 1.56
N VAL A 95 -7.01 -2.23 1.86
CA VAL A 95 -6.85 -3.40 2.73
C VAL A 95 -5.74 -4.33 2.22
N VAL A 96 -5.75 -4.68 0.92
CA VAL A 96 -4.74 -5.56 0.32
C VAL A 96 -3.34 -4.93 0.39
N ALA A 97 -3.22 -3.62 0.16
CA ALA A 97 -1.95 -2.92 0.31
C ALA A 97 -1.40 -3.03 1.75
N TRP A 98 -2.28 -2.90 2.76
CA TRP A 98 -1.90 -3.06 4.17
C TRP A 98 -1.50 -4.48 4.55
N ILE A 99 -2.17 -5.50 3.99
CA ILE A 99 -1.77 -6.91 4.16
C ILE A 99 -0.35 -7.11 3.64
N TYR A 100 -0.07 -6.69 2.40
CA TYR A 100 1.26 -6.82 1.82
C TYR A 100 2.32 -6.02 2.59
N ALA A 101 1.98 -4.83 3.07
CA ALA A 101 2.88 -4.03 3.87
C ALA A 101 3.24 -4.73 5.19
N ALA A 102 2.24 -5.30 5.88
CA ALA A 102 2.45 -6.07 7.10
C ALA A 102 3.34 -7.29 6.88
N GLU A 103 3.05 -8.09 5.85
CA GLU A 103 3.81 -9.30 5.52
C GLU A 103 5.26 -9.00 5.10
N SER A 104 5.55 -7.80 4.62
CA SER A 104 6.91 -7.41 4.20
C SER A 104 7.93 -7.44 5.33
N PHE A 105 7.50 -7.34 6.60
CA PHE A 105 8.40 -7.38 7.74
C PHE A 105 9.09 -8.75 7.92
N GLY A 106 8.40 -9.81 7.50
CA GLY A 106 8.86 -11.20 7.59
C GLY A 106 9.31 -11.79 6.25
N ASP A 107 9.36 -11.01 5.17
CA ASP A 107 9.59 -11.52 3.82
C ASP A 107 11.05 -11.36 3.35
N PRO A 108 11.90 -12.40 3.46
CA PRO A 108 13.29 -12.34 3.02
C PRO A 108 13.44 -12.26 1.50
N ALA A 109 12.39 -12.60 0.73
CA ALA A 109 12.43 -12.52 -0.72
C ALA A 109 12.17 -11.11 -1.25
N GLY A 110 11.64 -10.19 -0.42
CA GLY A 110 11.28 -8.83 -0.81
C GLY A 110 10.15 -8.75 -1.83
N GLN A 111 9.37 -9.82 -1.99
CA GLN A 111 8.22 -9.84 -2.89
C GLN A 111 7.06 -9.00 -2.33
N ARG A 112 6.86 -8.99 -1.01
CA ARG A 112 5.75 -8.30 -0.35
C ARG A 112 5.85 -6.77 -0.44
N VAL A 113 7.06 -6.20 -0.39
CA VAL A 113 7.25 -4.76 -0.65
C VAL A 113 6.95 -4.41 -2.11
N VAL A 114 7.30 -5.28 -3.07
CA VAL A 114 6.95 -5.11 -4.49
C VAL A 114 5.43 -5.21 -4.69
N ASN A 115 4.77 -6.18 -4.05
CA ASN A 115 3.33 -6.34 -4.12
C ASN A 115 2.60 -5.14 -3.50
N THR A 116 3.14 -4.59 -2.40
CA THR A 116 2.61 -3.35 -1.79
C THR A 116 2.68 -2.20 -2.80
N PHE A 117 3.84 -2.01 -3.45
CA PHE A 117 4.00 -0.99 -4.49
C PHE A 117 2.99 -1.17 -5.61
N ALA A 118 2.93 -2.37 -6.21
CA ALA A 118 2.06 -2.64 -7.35
C ALA A 118 0.58 -2.43 -7.00
N ARG A 119 0.15 -2.80 -5.79
CA ARG A 119 -1.24 -2.58 -5.37
C ARG A 119 -1.56 -1.11 -5.15
N VAL A 120 -0.64 -0.35 -4.55
CA VAL A 120 -0.83 1.10 -4.37
C VAL A 120 -0.85 1.81 -5.73
N ASP A 121 0.01 1.42 -6.66
CA ASP A 121 0.05 1.97 -8.02
C ASP A 121 -1.28 1.77 -8.75
N ASP A 122 -1.80 0.54 -8.76
CA ASP A 122 -3.09 0.18 -9.36
C ASP A 122 -4.27 0.94 -8.73
N VAL A 123 -4.29 1.07 -7.39
CA VAL A 123 -5.32 1.86 -6.71
C VAL A 123 -5.23 3.34 -7.07
N LEU A 124 -4.02 3.90 -7.14
CA LEU A 124 -3.83 5.30 -7.50
C LEU A 124 -4.21 5.57 -8.96
N GLU A 125 -3.89 4.68 -9.90
CA GLU A 125 -4.27 4.79 -11.31
C GLU A 125 -5.79 4.92 -11.44
N GLN A 126 -6.54 4.06 -10.73
CA GLN A 126 -7.99 4.11 -10.72
C GLN A 126 -8.55 5.36 -10.03
N VAL A 127 -7.90 5.84 -8.97
CA VAL A 127 -8.26 7.11 -8.34
C VAL A 127 -8.06 8.28 -9.31
N GLU A 128 -6.95 8.31 -10.06
CA GLU A 128 -6.71 9.36 -11.06
C GLU A 128 -7.80 9.35 -12.14
N GLU A 129 -8.19 8.17 -12.62
CA GLU A 129 -9.24 8.00 -13.61
C GLU A 129 -10.59 8.51 -13.08
N VAL A 130 -10.98 8.10 -11.88
CA VAL A 130 -12.27 8.44 -11.28
C VAL A 130 -12.36 9.92 -10.87
N LEU A 131 -11.29 10.47 -10.28
CA LEU A 131 -11.28 11.86 -9.81
C LEU A 131 -10.84 12.87 -10.88
N GLY A 132 -10.26 12.40 -11.98
CA GLY A 132 -9.70 13.26 -13.03
C GLY A 132 -8.50 14.09 -12.55
N VAL A 133 -7.71 13.56 -11.61
CA VAL A 133 -6.56 14.25 -11.00
C VAL A 133 -5.26 13.57 -11.41
N PRO A 134 -4.62 14.00 -12.50
CA PRO A 134 -3.42 13.33 -13.01
C PRO A 134 -2.18 13.62 -12.15
N GLY A 135 -1.24 12.66 -12.14
CA GLY A 135 0.12 12.83 -11.64
C GLY A 135 0.36 12.36 -10.19
N LEU A 136 -0.63 11.77 -9.52
CA LEU A 136 -0.45 10.99 -8.30
C LEU A 136 0.46 9.77 -8.53
N CYS A 137 0.27 9.01 -9.61
CA CYS A 137 1.09 7.83 -9.92
C CYS A 137 2.55 8.22 -10.17
N ASP A 138 2.80 9.29 -10.95
CA ASP A 138 4.17 9.79 -11.19
C ASP A 138 4.86 10.24 -9.90
N GLN A 139 4.13 10.95 -9.03
CA GLN A 139 4.66 11.38 -7.73
C GLN A 139 4.93 10.18 -6.81
N PHE A 140 4.04 9.19 -6.80
CA PHE A 140 4.20 7.97 -6.04
C PHE A 140 5.41 7.17 -6.52
N TYR A 141 5.53 6.95 -7.83
CA TYR A 141 6.65 6.25 -8.45
C TYR A 141 7.98 6.90 -8.11
N GLY A 142 8.07 8.23 -8.25
CA GLY A 142 9.26 9.00 -7.89
C GLY A 142 9.65 8.81 -6.43
N ALA A 143 8.68 8.96 -5.52
CA ALA A 143 8.92 8.77 -4.09
C ALA A 143 9.33 7.32 -3.76
N ALA A 144 8.71 6.31 -4.38
CA ALA A 144 9.08 4.90 -4.19
C ALA A 144 10.51 4.62 -4.67
N ALA A 145 10.89 5.19 -5.81
CA ALA A 145 12.24 5.07 -6.33
C ALA A 145 13.30 5.71 -5.43
N ASP A 146 13.02 6.89 -4.87
CA ASP A 146 13.92 7.57 -3.94
C ASP A 146 14.01 6.84 -2.60
N ALA A 147 12.87 6.36 -2.07
CA ALA A 147 12.82 5.57 -0.84
C ALA A 147 13.61 4.25 -0.97
N ALA A 148 13.51 3.58 -2.13
CA ALA A 148 14.26 2.37 -2.45
C ALA A 148 15.78 2.61 -2.49
N ARG A 149 16.22 3.84 -2.79
CA ARG A 149 17.64 4.24 -2.74
C ARG A 149 18.10 4.70 -1.35
N GLY A 150 17.23 4.65 -0.34
CA GLY A 150 17.57 5.01 1.04
C GLY A 150 17.25 6.45 1.42
N ASP A 151 16.49 7.21 0.61
CA ASP A 151 16.09 8.57 0.98
C ASP A 151 14.93 8.57 1.99
N ASP A 152 15.18 9.07 3.21
CA ASP A 152 14.16 9.22 4.25
C ASP A 152 13.20 10.39 3.99
N ALA A 153 13.60 11.37 3.18
CA ALA A 153 12.71 12.45 2.76
C ALA A 153 11.58 11.90 1.87
N ALA A 154 11.85 10.85 1.09
CA ALA A 154 10.86 10.19 0.26
C ALA A 154 9.70 9.58 1.08
N LEU A 155 9.98 9.02 2.26
CA LEU A 155 8.93 8.52 3.17
C LEU A 155 7.99 9.65 3.65
N ARG A 156 8.54 10.85 3.87
CA ARG A 156 7.73 12.04 4.21
C ARG A 156 6.91 12.52 3.00
N ALA A 157 7.45 12.38 1.79
CA ALA A 157 6.76 12.73 0.55
C ALA A 157 5.53 11.83 0.34
N MET A 158 5.67 10.51 0.52
CA MET A 158 4.55 9.55 0.45
C MET A 158 3.42 9.90 1.42
N ARG A 159 3.75 10.22 2.69
CA ARG A 159 2.75 10.69 3.66
C ARG A 159 2.08 12.01 3.24
N GLY A 160 2.78 12.85 2.49
CA GLY A 160 2.22 14.05 1.88
C GLY A 160 1.15 13.70 0.83
N LEU A 161 1.39 12.67 0.01
CA LEU A 161 0.45 12.19 -1.00
C LEU A 161 -0.84 11.67 -0.37
N GLY A 162 -0.76 10.84 0.67
CA GLY A 162 -1.95 10.35 1.38
C GLY A 162 -2.82 11.48 1.95
N ARG A 163 -2.20 12.53 2.50
CA ARG A 163 -2.94 13.73 2.96
C ARG A 163 -3.58 14.50 1.81
N SER A 164 -2.90 14.60 0.67
CA SER A 164 -3.45 15.24 -0.53
C SER A 164 -4.68 14.48 -1.04
N LEU A 165 -4.59 13.15 -1.14
CA LEU A 165 -5.69 12.27 -1.53
C LEU A 165 -6.91 12.47 -0.63
N LEU A 166 -6.70 12.44 0.69
CA LEU A 166 -7.76 12.69 1.67
C LEU A 166 -8.39 14.09 1.52
N GLY A 167 -7.59 15.10 1.17
CA GLY A 167 -8.09 16.44 0.85
C GLY A 167 -8.97 16.47 -0.39
N GLN A 168 -8.58 15.74 -1.44
CA GLN A 168 -9.35 15.63 -2.69
C GLN A 168 -10.68 14.89 -2.47
N LEU A 169 -10.67 13.75 -1.77
CA LEU A 169 -11.89 12.98 -1.46
C LEU A 169 -12.93 13.81 -0.70
N ARG A 170 -12.50 14.67 0.23
CA ARG A 170 -13.39 15.58 0.98
C ARG A 170 -13.94 16.73 0.16
N GLY A 171 -13.27 17.09 -0.94
CA GLY A 171 -13.71 18.17 -1.84
C GLY A 171 -14.78 17.73 -2.84
N VAL A 172 -15.01 16.41 -2.96
CA VAL A 172 -15.96 15.78 -3.90
C VAL A 172 -17.30 15.43 -3.20
N SER A 173 -17.41 15.67 -1.89
CA SER A 173 -18.60 15.39 -1.06
C SER A 173 -19.68 16.46 -1.14
#